data_AF-A0A327L773-F1
#
_entry.id   AF-A0A327L773-F1
#
_cell.length_a   1.000
_cell.length_b   1.000
_cell.length_c   1.000
_cell.angle_alpha   90.00
_cell.angle_beta   90.00
_cell.angle_gamma   90.00
#
_symmetry.space_group_name_H-M   'P 1'
#
loop_
_entity.id
_entity.type
_entity.pdbx_description
1 polymer ?
#
loop_
_entity_poly.entity_id
_entity_poly.type
_entity_poly.pdbx_seq_one_letter_code
_entity_poly.pdbx_strand_id
1 'polypeptide(L)'
;MRAQRVASKTAFRRPAANDNRRESCGVRIARRNLLASKTVVACAAAATRTVREAFYAAEHAWAIDGLMQAVARQDFSGWSWGDETASPDRWRLARRRLELHNLPDPTAFEQTLTEELDRLWVELAVPFPDRAGRSESA
;
A
#
# COMPACT_ATOMS: atom_id res chain seq x y z
N MET A 1 19.40 -40.98 51.74
CA MET A 1 19.31 -41.34 50.30
C MET A 1 18.48 -40.30 49.57
N ARG A 2 18.87 -39.98 48.33
CA ARG A 2 18.59 -38.71 47.59
C ARG A 2 17.12 -38.47 47.27
N ALA A 3 16.62 -37.28 47.61
CA ALA A 3 15.48 -36.66 46.95
C ALA A 3 15.89 -36.19 45.54
N GLN A 4 15.33 -36.80 44.50
CA GLN A 4 15.50 -36.33 43.13
C GLN A 4 14.59 -35.12 42.91
N ARG A 5 15.17 -33.91 43.03
CA ARG A 5 14.59 -32.71 42.41
C ARG A 5 14.74 -32.86 40.89
N VAL A 6 13.67 -33.27 40.22
CA VAL A 6 13.55 -33.03 38.78
C VAL A 6 13.29 -31.54 38.64
N ALA A 7 14.33 -30.79 38.29
CA ALA A 7 14.18 -29.44 37.78
C ALA A 7 13.35 -29.55 36.49
N SER A 8 12.04 -29.35 36.60
CA SER A 8 11.16 -29.10 35.47
C SER A 8 11.62 -27.79 34.85
N LYS A 9 12.56 -27.95 33.91
CA LYS A 9 13.06 -26.97 32.95
C LYS A 9 11.87 -26.10 32.57
N THR A 10 11.82 -24.89 33.12
CA THR A 10 10.87 -23.86 32.75
C THR A 10 11.07 -23.67 31.26
N ALA A 11 10.23 -24.35 30.48
CA ALA A 11 10.18 -24.15 29.06
C ALA A 11 9.65 -22.74 28.91
N PHE A 12 10.55 -21.80 28.66
CA PHE A 12 10.25 -20.50 28.06
C PHE A 12 9.65 -20.77 26.67
N ARG A 13 8.44 -21.33 26.63
CA ARG A 13 7.64 -21.47 25.42
C ARG A 13 6.78 -20.24 25.33
N ARG A 14 7.38 -19.19 24.77
CA ARG A 14 6.65 -18.30 23.87
C ARG A 14 7.40 -18.26 22.55
N PRO A 15 7.10 -19.14 21.59
CA PRO A 15 7.19 -18.75 20.20
C PRO A 15 6.01 -17.82 19.94
N ALA A 16 6.34 -16.60 19.53
CA ALA A 16 5.40 -15.54 19.21
C ALA A 16 4.25 -16.03 18.30
N ALA A 17 3.07 -15.44 18.47
CA ALA A 17 2.04 -15.40 17.46
C ALA A 17 2.59 -14.63 16.24
N ASN A 18 3.45 -15.26 15.46
CA ASN A 18 3.81 -14.79 14.15
C ASN A 18 3.27 -15.82 13.16
N ASP A 19 1.99 -15.65 12.85
CA ASP A 19 1.29 -16.36 11.78
C ASP A 19 1.87 -15.88 10.45
N ASN A 20 3.12 -16.31 10.18
CA ASN A 20 3.87 -16.07 8.97
C ASN A 20 3.28 -16.92 7.83
N ARG A 21 2.02 -16.68 7.46
CA ARG A 21 1.65 -16.81 6.05
C ARG A 21 2.61 -15.88 5.32
N ARG A 22 3.62 -16.46 4.66
CA ARG A 22 4.67 -15.70 3.96
C ARG A 22 3.97 -14.68 3.07
N GLU A 23 4.08 -13.41 3.44
CA GLU A 23 3.57 -12.31 2.65
C GLU A 23 4.15 -12.44 1.24
N SER A 24 3.29 -12.53 0.22
CA SER A 24 3.75 -12.78 -1.13
C SER A 24 4.69 -11.65 -1.58
N CYS A 25 5.60 -11.95 -2.51
CA CYS A 25 6.55 -10.94 -2.99
C CYS A 25 5.83 -9.70 -3.53
N GLY A 26 4.69 -9.89 -4.21
CA GLY A 26 3.86 -8.81 -4.72
C GLY A 26 3.33 -7.89 -3.61
N VAL A 27 2.84 -8.45 -2.50
CA VAL A 27 2.32 -7.68 -1.37
C VAL A 27 3.43 -6.88 -0.65
N ARG A 28 4.65 -7.44 -0.55
CA ARG A 28 5.79 -6.70 0.01
C ARG A 28 6.22 -5.53 -0.87
N ILE A 29 6.25 -5.72 -2.19
CA ILE A 29 6.58 -4.66 -3.15
C ILE A 29 5.51 -3.57 -3.12
N ALA A 30 4.24 -3.96 -3.19
CA ALA A 30 3.08 -3.09 -3.03
C ALA A 30 3.18 -2.17 -1.81
N ARG A 31 3.38 -2.78 -0.63
CA ARG A 31 3.53 -2.07 0.64
C ARG A 31 4.69 -1.08 0.60
N ARG A 32 5.85 -1.51 0.11
CA ARG A 32 7.04 -0.66 0.00
C ARG A 32 6.77 0.56 -0.87
N ASN A 33 6.15 0.38 -2.03
CA ASN A 33 5.92 1.46 -2.99
C ASN A 33 4.90 2.47 -2.48
N LEU A 34 3.82 2.00 -1.84
CA LEU A 34 2.83 2.84 -1.17
C LEU A 34 3.44 3.62 0.00
N LEU A 35 4.27 2.99 0.84
CA LEU A 35 4.97 3.67 1.93
C LEU A 35 5.93 4.75 1.41
N ALA A 36 6.70 4.46 0.37
CA ALA A 36 7.59 5.43 -0.25
C ALA A 36 6.80 6.64 -0.79
N SER A 37 5.69 6.38 -1.48
CA SER A 37 4.81 7.43 -2.00
C SER A 37 4.21 8.29 -0.89
N LYS A 38 3.75 7.65 0.21
CA LYS A 38 3.26 8.36 1.39
C LYS A 38 4.30 9.31 1.96
N THR A 39 5.56 8.87 2.05
CA THR A 39 6.66 9.71 2.56
C THR A 39 6.93 10.90 1.65
N VAL A 40 6.99 10.69 0.33
CA VAL A 40 7.17 11.77 -0.65
C VAL A 40 6.09 12.84 -0.49
N VAL A 41 4.82 12.42 -0.46
CA VAL A 41 3.70 13.37 -0.33
C VAL A 41 3.65 14.01 1.04
N ALA A 42 3.95 13.31 2.14
CA ALA A 42 4.01 13.92 3.46
C ALA A 42 5.10 15.01 3.56
N CYS A 43 6.29 14.75 3.00
CA CYS A 43 7.36 15.73 2.94
C CYS A 43 6.98 16.95 2.08
N ALA A 44 6.36 16.71 0.92
CA ALA A 44 5.91 17.77 0.02
C ALA A 44 4.72 18.56 0.59
N ALA A 45 3.80 17.89 1.30
CA ALA A 45 2.61 18.49 1.90
C ALA A 45 2.95 19.49 3.00
N ALA A 46 4.03 19.26 3.75
CA ALA A 46 4.52 20.23 4.74
C ALA A 46 4.95 21.58 4.12
N ALA A 47 5.15 21.61 2.80
CA ALA A 47 5.54 22.78 2.03
C ALA A 47 4.42 23.35 1.14
N THR A 48 3.18 22.85 1.23
CA THR A 48 2.04 23.37 0.44
C THR A 48 1.81 24.85 0.74
N ARG A 49 1.60 25.65 -0.31
CA ARG A 49 1.41 27.11 -0.25
C ARG A 49 0.00 27.54 -0.60
N THR A 50 -0.76 26.68 -1.29
CA THR A 50 -2.13 27.00 -1.74
C THR A 50 -3.14 25.98 -1.24
N VAL A 51 -4.42 26.39 -1.20
CA VAL A 51 -5.54 25.50 -0.87
C VAL A 51 -5.65 24.35 -1.88
N ARG A 52 -5.35 24.62 -3.16
CA ARG A 52 -5.37 23.62 -4.23
C ARG A 52 -4.33 22.51 -4.01
N GLU A 53 -3.11 22.89 -3.65
CA GLU A 53 -2.05 21.94 -3.30
C GLU A 53 -2.41 21.12 -2.06
N ALA A 54 -2.92 21.76 -1.01
CA ALA A 54 -3.34 21.09 0.22
C ALA A 54 -4.46 20.07 -0.04
N PHE A 55 -5.38 20.39 -0.94
CA PHE A 55 -6.44 19.47 -1.37
C PHE A 55 -5.87 18.23 -2.08
N TYR A 56 -4.97 18.40 -3.06
CA TYR A 56 -4.37 17.26 -3.76
C TYR A 56 -3.49 16.40 -2.83
N ALA A 57 -2.77 17.02 -1.90
CA ALA A 57 -2.01 16.30 -0.87
C ALA A 57 -2.91 15.43 0.02
N ALA A 58 -4.04 15.97 0.46
CA ALA A 58 -5.00 15.27 1.31
C ALA A 58 -5.67 14.10 0.57
N GLU A 59 -6.11 14.30 -0.68
CA GLU A 59 -6.72 13.24 -1.49
C GLU A 59 -5.72 12.09 -1.75
N HIS A 60 -4.46 12.41 -2.03
CA HIS A 60 -3.42 11.40 -2.21
C HIS A 60 -3.15 10.61 -0.93
N ALA A 61 -3.01 11.30 0.21
CA ALA A 61 -2.79 10.66 1.51
C ALA A 61 -3.95 9.73 1.89
N TRP A 62 -5.19 10.19 1.68
CA TRP A 62 -6.40 9.41 1.95
C TRP A 62 -6.42 8.12 1.13
N ALA A 63 -6.21 8.22 -0.19
CA ALA A 63 -6.25 7.05 -1.06
C ALA A 63 -5.11 6.05 -0.78
N ILE A 64 -3.90 6.54 -0.48
CA ILE A 64 -2.80 5.66 -0.07
C ILE A 64 -3.12 4.91 1.23
N ASP A 65 -3.75 5.58 2.20
CA ASP A 65 -4.12 4.93 3.46
C ASP A 65 -5.16 3.83 3.24
N GLY A 66 -6.14 4.04 2.36
CA GLY A 66 -7.07 2.99 1.92
C GLY A 66 -6.36 1.80 1.28
N LEU A 67 -5.45 2.05 0.32
CA LEU A 67 -4.68 1.00 -0.35
C LEU A 67 -3.74 0.25 0.62
N MET A 68 -3.15 0.94 1.60
CA MET A 68 -2.33 0.32 2.64
C MET A 68 -3.15 -0.59 3.56
N GLN A 69 -4.38 -0.20 3.90
CA GLN A 69 -5.30 -1.06 4.66
C GLN A 69 -5.71 -2.29 3.84
N ALA A 70 -5.99 -2.14 2.56
CA ALA A 70 -6.26 -3.23 1.62
C ALA A 70 -5.10 -4.24 1.58
N VAL A 71 -3.86 -3.74 1.45
CA VAL A 71 -2.63 -4.56 1.51
C VAL A 71 -2.51 -5.30 2.84
N ALA A 72 -2.76 -4.64 3.97
CA ALA A 72 -2.69 -5.25 5.30
C ALA A 72 -3.73 -6.38 5.48
N ARG A 73 -4.92 -6.22 4.88
CA ARG A 73 -6.00 -7.22 4.89
C ARG A 73 -5.83 -8.30 3.83
N GLN A 74 -4.86 -8.14 2.92
CA GLN A 74 -4.72 -8.95 1.70
C GLN A 74 -5.99 -8.96 0.84
N ASP A 75 -6.78 -7.90 0.92
CA ASP A 75 -8.00 -7.69 0.14
C ASP A 75 -7.70 -6.70 -0.97
N PHE A 76 -7.32 -7.23 -2.14
CA PHE A 76 -6.92 -6.44 -3.29
C PHE A 76 -8.09 -6.09 -4.22
N SER A 77 -9.35 -6.22 -3.75
CA SER A 77 -10.51 -5.72 -4.49
C SER A 77 -10.36 -4.24 -4.87
N GLY A 78 -9.83 -3.45 -3.93
CA GLY A 78 -9.46 -2.04 -4.13
C GLY A 78 -8.33 -1.78 -5.14
N TRP A 79 -7.68 -2.82 -5.65
CA TRP A 79 -6.66 -2.77 -6.69
C TRP A 79 -7.13 -3.35 -8.03
N SER A 80 -8.34 -3.89 -8.11
CA SER A 80 -8.87 -4.43 -9.36
C SER A 80 -9.03 -3.30 -10.42
N TRP A 81 -9.11 -3.67 -11.70
CA TRP A 81 -9.55 -2.73 -12.72
C TRP A 81 -11.05 -2.50 -12.48
N GLY A 82 -11.41 -1.32 -12.00
CA GLY A 82 -12.76 -1.06 -11.54
C GLY A 82 -13.09 0.42 -11.47
N ASP A 83 -14.38 0.71 -11.39
CA ASP A 83 -14.88 2.06 -11.14
C ASP A 83 -14.72 2.44 -9.66
N GLU A 84 -15.28 3.60 -9.28
CA GLU A 84 -15.29 4.11 -7.90
C GLU A 84 -15.94 3.12 -6.91
N THR A 85 -16.86 2.27 -7.37
CA THR A 85 -17.57 1.31 -6.53
C THR A 85 -16.71 0.09 -6.22
N ALA A 86 -16.00 -0.43 -7.24
CA ALA A 86 -15.17 -1.61 -7.10
C ALA A 86 -13.81 -1.32 -6.46
N SER A 87 -13.26 -0.13 -6.71
CA SER A 87 -11.92 0.25 -6.24
C SER A 87 -11.81 1.75 -5.93
N PRO A 88 -12.48 2.25 -4.87
CA PRO A 88 -12.59 3.68 -4.60
C PRO A 88 -11.22 4.36 -4.48
N ASP A 89 -10.28 3.76 -3.76
CA ASP A 89 -8.97 4.37 -3.52
C ASP A 89 -8.13 4.45 -4.80
N ARG A 90 -8.05 3.35 -5.56
CA ARG A 90 -7.32 3.31 -6.84
C ARG A 90 -7.97 4.22 -7.88
N TRP A 91 -9.29 4.27 -7.93
CA TRP A 91 -10.04 5.14 -8.82
C TRP A 91 -9.78 6.62 -8.49
N ARG A 92 -9.76 6.98 -7.20
CA ARG A 92 -9.43 8.36 -6.79
C ARG A 92 -8.02 8.76 -7.18
N LEU A 93 -7.02 7.90 -6.99
CA LEU A 93 -5.66 8.18 -7.46
C LEU A 93 -5.64 8.38 -8.98
N ALA A 94 -6.33 7.53 -9.75
CA ALA A 94 -6.44 7.66 -11.20
C ALA A 94 -7.08 9.00 -11.61
N ARG A 95 -8.13 9.40 -10.91
CA ARG A 95 -8.82 10.68 -11.14
C ARG A 95 -7.94 11.88 -10.78
N ARG A 96 -7.28 11.88 -9.61
CA ARG A 96 -6.36 12.97 -9.22
C ARG A 96 -5.21 13.10 -10.21
N ARG A 97 -4.63 11.98 -10.63
CA ARG A 97 -3.61 11.93 -11.67
C ARG A 97 -4.10 12.61 -12.95
N LEU A 98 -5.27 12.23 -13.47
CA LEU A 98 -5.82 12.82 -14.69
C LEU A 98 -6.13 14.32 -14.53
N GLU A 99 -6.65 14.74 -13.39
CA GLU A 99 -6.89 16.16 -13.13
C GLU A 99 -5.59 16.97 -13.09
N LEU A 100 -4.55 16.48 -12.41
CA LEU A 100 -3.23 17.13 -12.35
C LEU A 100 -2.59 17.27 -13.75
N HIS A 101 -2.68 16.23 -14.59
CA HIS A 101 -2.20 16.26 -15.98
C HIS A 101 -2.95 17.31 -16.84
N ASN A 102 -4.16 17.68 -16.46
CA ASN A 102 -4.98 18.66 -17.18
C ASN A 102 -4.96 20.06 -16.54
N LEU A 103 -4.17 20.27 -15.48
CA LEU A 103 -4.10 21.58 -14.85
C LEU A 103 -3.38 22.59 -15.75
N PRO A 104 -3.96 23.79 -15.96
CA PRO A 104 -3.19 24.91 -16.48
C PRO A 104 -2.22 25.39 -15.40
N ASP A 105 -0.98 25.62 -15.79
CA ASP A 105 0.09 26.18 -14.95
C ASP A 105 0.27 25.45 -13.60
N PRO A 106 0.66 24.15 -13.62
CA PRO A 106 0.84 23.39 -12.40
C PRO A 106 2.01 23.94 -11.58
N THR A 107 1.80 24.06 -10.26
CA THR A 107 2.89 24.43 -9.34
C THR A 107 3.96 23.35 -9.29
N ALA A 108 5.14 23.66 -8.74
CA ALA A 108 6.20 22.66 -8.56
C ALA A 108 5.75 21.47 -7.68
N PHE A 109 4.88 21.72 -6.69
CA PHE A 109 4.27 20.66 -5.89
C PHE A 109 3.37 19.76 -6.75
N GLU A 110 2.50 20.36 -7.57
CA GLU A 110 1.56 19.63 -8.43
C GLU A 110 2.31 18.81 -9.50
N GLN A 111 3.42 19.32 -10.02
CA GLN A 111 4.33 18.57 -10.89
C GLN A 111 4.96 17.38 -10.16
N THR A 112 5.50 17.61 -8.97
CA THR A 112 6.06 16.53 -8.12
C THR A 112 5.02 15.43 -7.85
N LEU A 113 3.79 15.84 -7.54
CA LEU A 113 2.70 14.91 -7.28
C LEU A 113 2.27 14.13 -8.53
N THR A 114 2.32 14.77 -9.70
CA THR A 114 2.06 14.12 -10.99
C THR A 114 3.09 13.04 -11.28
N GLU A 115 4.38 13.35 -11.14
CA GLU A 115 5.48 12.39 -11.32
C GLU A 115 5.39 11.22 -10.34
N GLU A 116 5.07 11.53 -9.08
CA GLU A 116 4.92 10.52 -8.03
C GLU A 116 3.71 9.61 -8.29
N LEU A 117 2.58 10.17 -8.73
CA LEU A 117 1.40 9.38 -9.14
C LEU A 117 1.67 8.53 -10.38
N ASP A 118 2.42 9.05 -11.36
CA ASP A 118 2.82 8.30 -12.56
C ASP A 118 3.70 7.11 -12.18
N ARG A 119 4.72 7.35 -11.33
CA ARG A 119 5.60 6.32 -10.79
C ARG A 119 4.79 5.27 -10.03
N LEU A 120 3.95 5.70 -9.08
CA LEU A 120 3.13 4.80 -8.27
C LEU A 120 2.16 4.01 -9.15
N TRP A 121 1.58 4.60 -10.19
CA TRP A 121 0.64 3.93 -11.08
C TRP A 121 1.29 2.79 -11.88
N VAL A 122 2.51 2.99 -12.37
CA VAL A 122 3.31 1.95 -13.04
C VAL A 122 3.71 0.86 -12.05
N GLU A 123 4.11 1.26 -10.84
CA GLU A 123 4.60 0.35 -9.80
C GLU A 123 3.50 -0.43 -9.06
N LEU A 124 2.26 0.07 -9.05
CA LEU A 124 1.06 -0.61 -8.54
C LEU A 124 0.50 -1.65 -9.53
N ALA A 125 1.30 -2.11 -10.50
CA ALA A 125 0.91 -3.18 -11.40
C ALA A 125 0.41 -4.40 -10.60
N VAL A 126 -0.83 -4.79 -10.93
CA VAL A 126 -1.69 -5.82 -10.31
C VAL A 126 -0.90 -6.85 -9.49
N PRO A 127 -1.19 -7.04 -8.19
CA PRO A 127 -0.56 -8.08 -7.39
C PRO A 127 -0.81 -9.37 -8.13
N PHE A 128 0.29 -9.96 -8.60
CA PHE A 128 0.26 -11.17 -9.40
C PHE A 128 -0.76 -12.12 -8.81
N PRO A 129 -1.74 -12.63 -9.59
CA PRO A 129 -2.50 -13.78 -9.12
C PRO A 129 -1.45 -14.84 -8.81
N ASP A 130 -1.24 -15.09 -7.53
CA ASP A 130 -0.41 -16.19 -7.08
C ASP A 130 -0.97 -17.41 -7.80
N ARG A 131 -0.10 -18.14 -8.51
CA ARG A 131 -0.45 -19.20 -9.45
C ARG A 131 -1.55 -20.14 -8.90
N ALA A 132 -2.82 -19.78 -9.10
CA ALA A 132 -3.98 -20.65 -8.96
C ALA A 132 -4.33 -21.31 -10.31
N GLY A 133 -3.34 -21.40 -11.20
CA GLY A 133 -3.41 -22.06 -12.50
C GLY A 133 -2.52 -23.30 -12.59
N ARG A 134 -2.20 -23.94 -11.45
CA ARG A 134 -1.57 -25.27 -11.44
C ARG A 134 -2.28 -26.17 -10.44
N SER A 135 -3.36 -26.76 -10.91
CA SER A 135 -3.85 -28.12 -10.68
C SER A 135 -5.15 -28.25 -11.48
N GLU A 136 -5.43 -29.21 -12.34
CA GLU A 136 -4.72 -30.37 -12.87
C GLU A 136 -5.59 -30.78 -14.08
N SER A 137 -5.00 -30.90 -15.27
CA SER A 137 -5.59 -31.79 -16.27
C SER A 137 -5.18 -33.21 -15.86
N ALA A 138 -6.12 -33.94 -15.28
CA ALA A 138 -6.08 -35.38 -15.10
C ALA A 138 -7.30 -35.98 -15.78
#